data_AF-A0A1Q6CFH0-F1
#
_entry.id   AF-A0A1Q6CFH0-F1
#
_cell.length_a   1.000
_cell.length_b   1.000
_cell.length_c   1.000
_cell.angle_alpha   90.00
_cell.angle_beta   90.00
_cell.angle_gamma   90.00
#
_symmetry.space_group_name_H-M   'P 1'
#
loop_
_entity.id
_entity.type
_entity.pdbx_description
1 polymer ?
#
loop_
_entity_poly.entity_id
_entity_poly.type
_entity_poly.pdbx_seq_one_letter_code
_entity_poly.pdbx_strand_id
1 'polypeptide(L)' 'MKNDDLATILARHPKIHSSLLEVFKKEDVALRWLKSPRIQLGNKAPIDVLADDESAVEDLLYRIKTGDFS' A
#
# COMPACT_ATOMS: atom_id res chain seq x y z
N MET A 1 -12.30 2.95 -14.81
CA MET A 1 -11.52 2.26 -13.77
C MET A 1 -12.47 2.02 -12.60
N LYS A 2 -12.59 0.77 -12.14
CA LYS A 2 -13.58 0.38 -11.13
C LYS A 2 -13.33 1.20 -9.87
N ASN A 3 -14.37 1.90 -9.38
CA ASN A 3 -14.47 2.35 -8.00
C ASN A 3 -14.61 1.08 -7.13
N ASP A 4 -13.61 0.22 -7.10
CA ASP A 4 -13.48 -0.68 -5.97
C ASP A 4 -13.15 0.25 -4.80
N ASP A 5 -14.16 0.49 -3.96
CA ASP A 5 -14.04 1.38 -2.82
C ASP A 5 -12.76 1.01 -2.07
N LEU A 6 -11.89 1.99 -1.89
CA LEU A 6 -10.58 1.77 -1.30
C LEU A 6 -10.71 1.16 0.11
N ALA A 7 -11.82 1.49 0.78
CA ALA A 7 -12.29 0.86 2.00
C ALA A 7 -12.57 -0.66 1.84
N THR A 8 -13.14 -1.12 0.73
CA THR A 8 -13.37 -2.55 0.45
C THR A 8 -12.07 -3.31 0.23
N ILE A 9 -11.11 -2.73 -0.49
CA ILE A 9 -9.79 -3.36 -0.68
C ILE A 9 -9.05 -3.41 0.67
N LEU A 10 -9.00 -2.29 1.39
CA LEU A 10 -8.37 -2.24 2.71
C LEU A 10 -9.06 -3.14 3.75
N ALA A 11 -10.37 -3.33 3.66
CA ALA A 11 -11.09 -4.28 4.49
C ALA A 11 -10.69 -5.74 4.23
N ARG A 12 -10.28 -6.06 3.00
CA ARG A 12 -9.72 -7.39 2.66
C ARG A 12 -8.29 -7.57 3.14
N HIS A 13 -7.54 -6.47 3.29
CA HIS A 13 -6.14 -6.49 3.75
C HIS A 13 -5.94 -5.64 5.03
N PRO A 14 -6.49 -6.07 6.19
CA PRO A 14 -6.46 -5.28 7.43
C PRO A 14 -5.05 -5.03 7.97
N LYS A 15 -4.09 -5.93 7.66
CA LYS A 15 -2.68 -5.75 8.01
C LYS A 15 -2.05 -4.58 7.24
N ILE A 16 -2.25 -4.54 5.92
CA ILE A 16 -1.79 -3.46 5.05
C ILE A 16 -2.40 -2.13 5.51
N HIS A 17 -3.70 -2.12 5.83
CA HIS A 17 -4.38 -0.94 6.31
C HIS A 17 -3.75 -0.40 7.61
N SER A 18 -3.51 -1.27 8.59
CA SER A 18 -2.83 -0.88 9.83
C SER A 18 -1.42 -0.35 9.57
N SER A 19 -0.62 -1.07 8.77
CA SER A 19 0.75 -0.67 8.43
C SER A 19 0.81 0.68 7.71
N LEU A 20 -0.13 0.97 6.81
CA LEU A 20 -0.24 2.26 6.14
C LEU A 20 -0.49 3.41 7.12
N LEU A 21 -1.42 3.22 8.05
CA LEU A 21 -1.71 4.24 9.07
C LEU A 21 -0.55 4.40 10.05
N GLU A 22 0.15 3.32 10.39
CA GLU A 22 1.36 3.37 11.21
C GLU A 22 2.49 4.17 10.55
N VAL A 23 2.71 3.96 9.25
CA VAL A 23 3.79 4.62 8.48
C VAL A 23 3.43 6.07 8.16
N PHE A 24 2.26 6.33 7.58
CA PHE A 24 1.92 7.65 7.04
C PHE A 24 1.20 8.56 8.04
N LYS A 25 0.68 8.02 9.15
CA LYS A 25 -0.08 8.72 10.22
C LYS A 25 -1.34 9.47 9.77
N LYS A 26 -1.54 9.67 8.48
CA LYS A 26 -2.65 10.38 7.85
C LYS A 26 -3.23 9.53 6.74
N GLU A 27 -4.55 9.31 6.82
CA GLU A 27 -5.26 8.47 5.87
C GLU A 27 -5.15 9.01 4.43
N ASP A 28 -5.36 10.31 4.20
CA ASP A 28 -5.21 10.90 2.85
C ASP A 28 -3.84 10.61 2.21
N VAL A 29 -2.77 10.67 3.00
CA VAL A 29 -1.40 10.39 2.53
C VAL A 29 -1.23 8.91 2.20
N ALA A 30 -1.75 8.02 3.03
CA ALA A 30 -1.76 6.58 2.76
C ALA A 30 -2.55 6.25 1.49
N LEU A 31 -3.72 6.87 1.30
CA LEU A 31 -4.55 6.69 0.10
C LEU A 31 -3.86 7.20 -1.16
N ARG A 32 -3.25 8.38 -1.08
CA ARG A 32 -2.42 8.91 -2.18
C ARG A 32 -1.25 7.99 -2.47
N TRP A 33 -0.62 7.42 -1.44
CA TRP A 33 0.49 6.51 -1.61
C TRP A 33 0.08 5.22 -2.32
N LEU A 34 -1.07 4.64 -1.95
CA LEU A 34 -1.64 3.43 -2.56
C LEU A 34 -1.99 3.61 -4.04
N LYS A 35 -2.45 4.79 -4.42
CA LYS A 35 -2.84 5.12 -5.81
C LYS A 35 -1.66 5.56 -6.68
N SER A 36 -0.53 5.88 -6.08
CA SER A 36 0.63 6.40 -6.81
C SER A 36 1.55 5.26 -7.22
N PRO A 37 2.01 5.23 -8.48
CA PRO A 37 3.00 4.26 -8.92
C PRO A 37 4.25 4.24 -8.04
N ARG A 38 4.80 3.04 -7.83
CA ARG A 38 6.04 2.81 -7.08
C ARG A 38 7.04 2.07 -7.95
N ILE A 39 8.25 2.62 -8.05
CA ILE A 39 9.34 2.02 -8.82
C ILE A 39 9.68 0.64 -8.26
N GLN A 40 9.63 0.49 -6.93
CA GLN A 40 9.84 -0.77 -6.21
C GLN A 40 8.83 -1.87 -6.59
N LEU A 41 7.66 -1.47 -7.10
CA LEU A 41 6.61 -2.37 -7.57
C LEU A 41 6.52 -2.41 -9.10
N GLY A 42 7.63 -2.16 -9.80
CA GLY A 42 7.67 -2.18 -11.26
C GLY A 42 6.84 -1.07 -11.91
N ASN A 43 6.76 0.10 -11.25
CA ASN A 43 5.98 1.25 -11.68
C ASN A 43 4.44 1.02 -11.68
N LYS A 44 3.98 0.07 -10.87
CA LYS A 44 2.55 -0.14 -10.58
C LYS A 44 2.13 0.59 -9.30
N ALA A 45 0.86 0.95 -9.20
CA ALA A 45 0.34 1.47 -7.94
C ALA A 45 0.18 0.31 -6.94
N PRO A 46 0.53 0.50 -5.65
CA PRO A 46 0.36 -0.54 -4.63
C PRO A 46 -1.05 -1.13 -4.60
N ILE A 47 -2.08 -0.33 -4.86
CA ILE A 47 -3.47 -0.80 -4.92
C ILE A 47 -3.72 -1.81 -6.04
N ASP A 48 -3.05 -1.67 -7.18
CA ASP A 48 -3.15 -2.62 -8.29
C ASP A 48 -2.40 -3.92 -7.95
N VAL A 49 -1.29 -3.80 -7.22
CA VAL A 49 -0.45 -4.94 -6.83
C VAL A 49 -1.08 -5.73 -5.69
N LEU A 50 -1.86 -5.11 -4.80
CA LEU A 50 -2.58 -5.81 -3.72
C LEU A 50 -3.48 -6.96 -4.23
N ALA A 51 -3.98 -6.87 -5.46
CA ALA A 51 -4.82 -7.91 -6.05
C ALA A 51 -4.02 -9.15 -6.50
N ASP A 52 -2.75 -8.98 -6.87
CA ASP A 52 -1.90 -10.02 -7.45
C ASP A 52 -0.86 -10.54 -6.44
N ASP A 53 -0.25 -9.63 -5.66
CA ASP A 53 0.86 -9.90 -4.75
C ASP A 53 0.83 -8.94 -3.54
N GLU A 54 0.04 -9.29 -2.53
CA GLU A 54 -0.04 -8.51 -1.30
C GLU A 54 1.28 -8.45 -0.52
N SER A 55 2.10 -9.50 -0.63
CA SER A 55 3.36 -9.62 0.10
C SER A 55 4.39 -8.59 -0.38
N ALA A 56 4.42 -8.30 -1.68
CA ALA A 56 5.27 -7.24 -2.23
C ALA A 56 4.92 -5.85 -1.65
N VAL A 57 3.63 -5.58 -1.42
CA VAL A 57 3.18 -4.32 -0.83
C VAL A 57 3.48 -4.27 0.68
N GLU A 58 3.30 -5.39 1.38
CA GLU A 58 3.66 -5.51 2.80
C GLU A 58 5.15 -5.33 3.04
N ASP A 59 6.00 -5.97 2.23
CA ASP A 59 7.47 -5.83 2.31
C ASP A 59 7.91 -4.39 2.06
N LEU A 60 7.33 -3.72 1.05
CA LEU A 60 7.61 -2.32 0.80
C LEU A 60 7.19 -1.43 1.98
N LEU A 61 6.04 -1.68 2.60
CA LEU A 61 5.61 -0.96 3.79
C LEU A 61 6.53 -1.21 4.98
N TYR A 62 6.99 -2.45 5.16
CA TYR A 62 7.97 -2.82 6.18
C TYR A 62 9.27 -2.04 5.99
N ARG A 63 9.83 -2.01 4.78
CA ARG A 63 11.05 -1.26 4.44
C ARG A 63 10.90 0.23 4.68
N ILE A 64 9.75 0.82 4.33
CA ILE A 64 9.46 2.23 4.62
C ILE A 64 9.37 2.46 6.14
N LYS A 65 8.77 1.52 6.88
CA LYS A 65 8.61 1.60 8.34
C LYS A 65 9.96 1.51 9.07
N THR A 66 10.84 0.61 8.64
CA THR A 66 12.15 0.37 9.26
C THR A 66 13.25 1.27 8.72
N GLY A 67 13.02 1.92 7.58
CA GLY A 67 14.06 2.67 6.86
C GLY A 67 15.08 1.74 6.18
N ASP A 68 14.75 0.46 6.01
CA ASP A 68 15.64 -0.53 5.43
C ASP A 68 15.52 -0.55 3.90
N PHE A 69 16.36 0.27 3.27
CA PHE A 69 16.48 0.38 1.81
C PHE A 69 17.74 -0.30 1.24
N SER A 70 18.39 -1.13 2.06
CA SER A 70 19.63 -1.83 1.69
C SER A 70 19.39 -2.98 0.73
#